data_AF-A0AAD7EVY9-F1
#
_entry.id   AF-A0AAD7EVY9-F1
#
_cell.length_a   1.000
_cell.length_b   1.000
_cell.length_c   1.000
_cell.angle_alpha   90.00
_cell.angle_beta   90.00
_cell.angle_gamma   90.00
#
_symmetry.space_group_name_H-M   'P 1'
#
loop_
_entity.id
_entity.type
_entity.pdbx_description
1 polymer ?
#
loop_
_entity_poly.entity_id
_entity_poly.type
_entity_poly.pdbx_seq_one_letter_code
_entity_poly.pdbx_strand_id
1 'polypeptide(L)'
;PRGHALNVGTDLRAVHPVIRTNPVTYAGLERIFVNRAFTKRIIELSYDESAVILEYLFRLTTENHDLQVRYRWGKDDIAIWANSSTVHNVTRDYMGERHGNRVVSLGEKPFYDPSSVSRRAALGLPAFAG
;
A
#
# COMPACT_ATOMS: atom_id res chain seq x y z
N PRO A 1 -5.82 -12.57 20.01
CA PRO A 1 -4.92 -12.07 18.95
C PRO A 1 -5.64 -11.05 18.03
N ARG A 2 -4.99 -9.92 17.70
CA ARG A 2 -5.53 -8.89 16.79
C ARG A 2 -5.34 -9.31 15.33
N GLY A 3 -5.99 -10.40 14.93
CA GLY A 3 -5.81 -11.06 13.63
C GLY A 3 -4.55 -11.91 13.59
N HIS A 4 -3.37 -11.29 13.50
CA HIS A 4 -2.08 -12.00 13.41
C HIS A 4 -1.47 -12.31 14.78
N ALA A 5 -0.77 -13.45 14.92
CA ALA A 5 -0.13 -13.88 16.17
C ALA A 5 0.93 -12.87 16.68
N LEU A 6 1.62 -12.17 15.76
CA LEU A 6 2.60 -11.13 16.10
C LEU A 6 1.96 -9.81 16.57
N ASN A 7 0.65 -9.62 16.41
CA ASN A 7 -0.04 -8.42 16.89
C ASN A 7 -0.42 -8.59 18.37
N VAL A 8 0.60 -8.48 19.22
CA VAL A 8 0.48 -8.56 20.68
C VAL A 8 0.22 -7.18 21.31
N GLY A 9 -0.33 -7.16 22.52
CA GLY A 9 -0.60 -5.93 23.26
C GLY A 9 -1.70 -5.03 22.68
N THR A 10 -1.89 -3.89 23.33
CA THR A 10 -2.90 -2.87 23.01
C THR A 10 -2.37 -1.73 22.14
N ASP A 11 -1.04 -1.58 22.03
CA ASP A 11 -0.43 -0.53 21.23
C ASP A 11 -0.63 -0.79 19.72
N LEU A 12 -1.10 0.25 19.02
CA LEU A 12 -1.40 0.23 17.59
C LEU A 12 -0.30 0.98 16.81
N ARG A 13 0.96 0.64 17.09
CA ARG A 13 2.14 1.22 16.43
C ARG A 13 2.95 0.11 15.75
N ALA A 14 3.52 0.44 14.60
CA ALA A 14 4.41 -0.44 13.87
C ALA A 14 5.40 0.38 13.04
N VAL A 15 6.59 -0.18 12.84
CA VAL A 15 7.60 0.34 11.92
C VAL A 15 7.71 -0.63 10.75
N HIS A 16 7.58 -0.08 9.55
CA HIS A 16 7.63 -0.83 8.29
C HIS A 16 8.51 -0.07 7.29
N PRO A 17 9.12 -0.78 6.32
CA PRO A 17 9.93 -0.12 5.31
C PRO A 17 9.05 0.72 4.37
N VAL A 18 9.57 1.85 3.90
CA VAL A 18 8.88 2.73 2.93
C VAL A 18 8.72 2.03 1.58
N ILE A 19 9.68 1.17 1.22
CA ILE A 19 9.60 0.28 0.06
C ILE A 19 9.42 -1.14 0.58
N ARG A 20 8.39 -1.84 0.08
CA ARG A 20 8.13 -3.23 0.43
C ARG A 20 8.42 -4.13 -0.76
N THR A 21 9.08 -5.24 -0.49
CA THR A 21 9.23 -6.35 -1.44
C THR A 21 8.00 -7.24 -1.39
N ASN A 22 7.44 -7.59 -2.56
CA ASN A 22 6.36 -8.57 -2.66
C ASN A 22 6.93 -10.00 -2.67
N PRO A 23 6.67 -10.84 -1.66
CA PRO A 23 7.27 -12.18 -1.56
C PRO A 23 6.67 -13.21 -2.53
N VAL A 24 5.54 -12.90 -3.18
CA VAL A 24 4.83 -13.86 -4.04
C VAL A 24 5.28 -13.75 -5.49
N THR A 25 5.72 -12.58 -5.93
CA THR A 25 6.14 -12.36 -7.31
C THR A 25 7.52 -12.98 -7.54
N TYR A 26 7.72 -13.64 -8.69
CA TYR A 26 8.96 -14.34 -9.03
C TYR A 26 10.23 -13.47 -8.93
N ALA A 27 10.12 -12.17 -9.22
CA ALA A 27 11.22 -11.21 -9.15
C ALA A 27 11.28 -10.40 -7.85
N GLY A 28 10.39 -10.66 -6.88
CA GLY A 28 10.28 -9.83 -5.68
C GLY A 28 9.97 -8.37 -6.03
N LEU A 29 8.81 -8.05 -6.61
CA LEU A 29 8.54 -6.70 -7.06
C LEU A 29 8.46 -5.70 -5.90
N GLU A 30 9.16 -4.59 -6.07
CA GLU A 30 9.12 -3.46 -5.14
C GLU A 30 7.85 -2.64 -5.29
N ARG A 31 7.35 -2.12 -4.17
CA ARG A 31 6.30 -1.10 -4.17
C ARG A 31 6.44 -0.10 -3.04
N ILE A 32 5.89 1.09 -3.26
CA ILE A 32 5.74 2.12 -2.22
C ILE A 32 4.75 1.62 -1.16
N PHE A 33 5.21 1.52 0.09
CA PHE A 33 4.47 1.00 1.24
C PHE A 33 4.17 2.10 2.28
N VAL A 34 3.59 3.19 1.81
CA VAL A 34 3.05 4.26 2.66
C VAL A 34 1.61 4.55 2.29
N ASN A 35 0.82 5.03 3.25
CA ASN A 35 -0.53 5.51 2.97
C ASN A 35 -0.91 6.65 3.93
N ARG A 36 -1.69 7.61 3.42
CA ARG A 36 -2.06 8.82 4.16
C ARG A 36 -2.87 8.57 5.42
N ALA A 37 -3.62 7.46 5.49
CA ALA A 37 -4.46 7.13 6.64
C ALA A 37 -3.65 6.65 7.86
N PHE A 38 -2.55 5.90 7.64
CA PHE A 38 -1.82 5.22 8.71
C PHE A 38 -0.38 5.73 8.89
N THR A 39 0.33 6.11 7.82
CA THR A 39 1.74 6.51 7.92
C THR A 39 1.88 7.87 8.60
N LYS A 40 2.74 7.97 9.63
CA LYS A 40 2.93 9.21 10.43
C LYS A 40 4.24 9.93 10.19
N ARG A 41 5.34 9.20 10.03
CA ARG A 41 6.68 9.75 9.75
C ARG A 41 7.57 8.69 9.11
N ILE A 42 8.61 9.15 8.44
CA ILE A 42 9.78 8.37 8.06
C ILE A 42 10.77 8.49 9.21
N ILE A 43 11.34 7.36 9.62
CA ILE A 43 12.36 7.31 10.67
C ILE A 43 13.67 7.79 10.05
N GLU A 44 14.60 8.31 10.87
CA GLU A 44 15.92 8.82 10.45
C GLU A 44 15.88 10.17 9.72
N LEU A 45 14.69 10.65 9.34
CA LEU A 45 14.47 12.01 8.86
C LEU A 45 13.95 12.92 9.97
N SER A 46 14.25 14.22 9.84
CA SER A 46 13.58 15.25 10.62
C SER A 46 12.09 15.29 10.30
N TYR A 47 11.31 16.00 11.13
CA TYR A 47 9.87 16.12 10.91
C TYR A 47 9.54 16.75 9.56
N ASP A 48 10.24 17.85 9.22
CA ASP A 48 9.99 18.61 8.00
C ASP A 48 10.38 17.83 6.74
N GLU A 49 11.55 17.18 6.75
CA GLU A 49 11.99 16.31 5.65
C GLU A 49 11.02 15.15 5.43
N SER A 50 10.61 14.50 6.53
CA SER A 50 9.64 13.42 6.47
C SER A 50 8.30 13.89 5.90
N ALA A 51 7.83 15.08 6.26
CA ALA A 51 6.55 15.60 5.81
C ALA A 51 6.58 15.86 4.29
N VAL A 52 7.64 16.51 3.80
CA VAL A 52 7.82 16.81 2.36
C VAL A 52 7.87 15.52 1.53
N ILE A 53 8.66 14.54 1.96
CA ILE A 53 8.81 13.28 1.21
C ILE A 53 7.52 12.47 1.24
N LEU A 54 6.86 12.35 2.39
CA LEU A 54 5.59 11.62 2.47
C LEU A 54 4.50 12.26 1.61
N GLU A 55 4.42 13.58 1.58
CA GLU A 55 3.45 14.27 0.74
C GLU A 55 3.66 13.93 -0.74
N TYR A 56 4.91 13.98 -1.22
CA TYR A 56 5.24 13.54 -2.57
C TYR A 56 4.85 12.09 -2.85
N LEU A 57 5.22 11.15 -1.96
CA LEU A 57 4.88 9.73 -2.13
C LEU A 57 3.38 9.45 -2.10
N PHE A 58 2.61 10.19 -1.30
CA PHE A 58 1.15 10.07 -1.29
C PHE A 58 0.56 10.53 -2.63
N ARG A 59 1.03 11.67 -3.15
CA ARG A 59 0.58 12.20 -4.44
C ARG A 59 0.86 11.25 -5.60
N LEU A 60 2.00 10.56 -5.61
CA LEU A 60 2.30 9.52 -6.62
C LEU A 60 1.21 8.46 -6.73
N THR A 61 0.54 8.12 -5.63
CA THR A 61 -0.53 7.10 -5.63
C THR A 61 -1.91 7.71 -5.84
N THR A 62 -2.17 8.91 -5.31
CA THR A 62 -3.51 9.52 -5.33
C THR A 62 -3.79 10.41 -6.55
N GLU A 63 -2.77 11.01 -7.15
CA GLU A 63 -2.91 11.92 -8.30
C GLU A 63 -2.52 11.26 -9.63
N ASN A 64 -1.91 10.08 -9.59
CA ASN A 64 -1.61 9.31 -10.79
C ASN A 64 -2.80 8.42 -11.18
N HIS A 65 -3.60 8.89 -12.15
CA HIS A 65 -4.78 8.17 -12.61
C HIS A 65 -4.47 6.88 -13.38
N ASP A 66 -3.27 6.74 -13.96
CA ASP A 66 -2.86 5.51 -14.67
C ASP A 66 -2.68 4.32 -13.71
N LEU A 67 -2.54 4.59 -12.41
CA LEU A 67 -2.40 3.57 -11.37
C LEU A 67 -3.73 3.21 -10.70
N GLN A 68 -4.85 3.82 -11.12
CA GLN A 68 -6.12 3.73 -10.42
C GLN A 68 -7.16 2.93 -11.21
N VAL A 69 -7.89 2.10 -10.48
CA VAL A 69 -9.12 1.47 -10.96
C VAL A 69 -10.25 1.95 -10.06
N ARG A 70 -11.27 2.58 -10.65
CA ARG A 70 -12.50 2.96 -9.95
C ARG A 70 -13.61 1.99 -10.34
N TYR A 71 -14.15 1.30 -9.35
CA TYR A 71 -15.19 0.30 -9.55
C TYR A 71 -16.53 0.79 -9.03
N ARG A 72 -17.56 0.73 -9.89
CA ARG A 72 -18.94 1.01 -9.51
C ARG A 72 -19.62 -0.30 -9.14
N TRP A 73 -19.97 -0.43 -7.88
CA TRP A 73 -20.59 -1.64 -7.33
C TRP A 73 -22.05 -1.79 -7.78
N GLY A 74 -22.39 -2.99 -8.24
CA GLY A 74 -23.73 -3.53 -8.37
C GLY A 74 -24.06 -4.50 -7.23
N LYS A 75 -25.26 -5.09 -7.31
CA LYS A 75 -25.71 -6.11 -6.34
C LYS A 75 -24.90 -7.39 -6.55
N ASP A 76 -24.48 -8.01 -5.44
CA ASP A 76 -23.76 -9.30 -5.40
C ASP A 76 -22.36 -9.28 -6.05
N ASP A 77 -21.84 -8.10 -6.40
CA ASP A 77 -20.47 -7.96 -6.90
C ASP A 77 -19.43 -8.29 -5.82
N ILE A 78 -18.31 -8.87 -6.26
CA ILE A 78 -17.18 -9.21 -5.42
C ILE A 78 -15.91 -8.58 -6.01
N ALA A 79 -15.13 -7.90 -5.17
CA ALA A 79 -13.78 -7.49 -5.51
C ALA A 79 -12.77 -8.22 -4.62
N ILE A 80 -11.68 -8.67 -5.24
CA ILE A 80 -10.53 -9.26 -4.55
C ILE A 80 -9.32 -8.41 -4.89
N TRP A 81 -8.55 -8.03 -3.87
CA TRP A 81 -7.32 -7.28 -4.06
C TRP A 81 -6.20 -7.79 -3.16
N ALA A 82 -4.98 -7.76 -3.67
CA ALA A 82 -3.78 -8.03 -2.90
C ALA A 82 -3.40 -6.80 -2.06
N ASN A 83 -3.80 -6.77 -0.79
CA ASN A 83 -3.49 -5.68 0.15
C ASN A 83 -1.97 -5.46 0.34
N SER A 84 -1.16 -6.47 0.00
CA SER A 84 0.30 -6.38 -0.04
C SER A 84 0.84 -5.48 -1.14
N SER A 85 0.04 -5.16 -2.16
CA SER A 85 0.45 -4.39 -3.34
C SER A 85 -0.47 -3.22 -3.68
N THR A 86 -1.63 -3.10 -3.04
CA THR A 86 -2.61 -2.04 -3.33
C THR A 86 -2.88 -1.12 -2.14
N VAL A 87 -3.45 0.03 -2.43
CA VAL A 87 -4.20 0.87 -1.49
C VAL A 87 -5.60 1.08 -2.06
N HIS A 88 -6.59 1.30 -1.21
CA HIS A 88 -7.96 1.55 -1.63
C HIS A 88 -8.59 2.65 -0.79
N ASN A 89 -9.58 3.31 -1.35
CA ASN A 89 -10.39 4.31 -0.67
C ASN A 89 -11.86 4.11 -1.03
N VAL A 90 -12.75 4.47 -0.12
CA VAL A 90 -14.18 4.53 -0.38
C VAL A 90 -14.51 5.96 -0.82
N THR A 91 -14.97 6.11 -2.05
CA THR A 91 -15.55 7.37 -2.51
C THR A 91 -16.92 7.55 -1.84
N ARG A 92 -17.10 8.65 -1.11
CA ARG A 92 -18.37 9.00 -0.45
C ARG A 92 -19.21 9.90 -1.36
N ASP A 93 -19.63 9.37 -2.49
CA ASP A 93 -20.38 10.05 -3.56
C ASP A 93 -21.79 9.47 -3.77
N TYR A 94 -22.40 8.95 -2.71
CA TYR A 94 -23.71 8.32 -2.74
C TYR A 94 -24.61 8.81 -1.60
N MET A 95 -25.92 8.69 -1.81
CA MET A 95 -26.95 9.00 -0.80
C MET A 95 -27.47 7.69 -0.18
N GLY A 96 -27.77 7.73 1.12
CA GLY A 96 -28.31 6.57 1.85
C GLY A 96 -27.26 5.59 2.36
N GLU A 97 -27.73 4.43 2.82
CA GLU A 97 -26.89 3.40 3.42
C GLU A 97 -26.22 2.52 2.35
N ARG A 98 -24.96 2.19 2.57
CA ARG A 98 -24.20 1.24 1.76
C ARG A 98 -23.41 0.32 2.68
N HIS A 99 -23.69 -0.98 2.61
CA HIS A 99 -22.99 -2.00 3.38
C HIS A 99 -22.24 -2.99 2.48
N GLY A 100 -21.30 -3.72 3.06
CA GLY A 100 -20.58 -4.81 2.40
C GLY A 100 -19.83 -5.65 3.42
N ASN A 101 -19.71 -6.95 3.15
CA ASN A 101 -18.95 -7.86 4.00
C ASN A 101 -17.50 -7.93 3.50
N ARG A 102 -16.54 -7.97 4.43
CA ARG A 102 -15.12 -8.09 4.11
C ARG A 102 -14.50 -9.23 4.89
N VAL A 103 -13.86 -10.14 4.17
CA VAL A 103 -12.98 -11.18 4.73
C VAL A 103 -11.54 -10.79 4.41
N VAL A 104 -10.64 -10.95 5.37
CA VAL A 104 -9.22 -10.66 5.21
C VAL A 104 -8.41 -11.88 5.64
N SER A 105 -7.47 -12.29 4.79
CA SER A 105 -6.49 -13.32 5.14
C SER A 105 -5.37 -12.73 5.99
N LEU A 106 -4.68 -13.58 6.73
CA LEU A 106 -3.44 -13.20 7.42
C LEU A 106 -2.33 -12.97 6.40
N GLY A 107 -1.63 -11.85 6.55
CA GLY A 107 -0.45 -11.52 5.76
C GLY A 107 0.83 -11.71 6.56
N GLU A 108 1.94 -11.75 5.84
CA GLU A 108 3.29 -11.78 6.37
C GLU A 108 3.74 -10.40 6.91
N LYS A 109 4.80 -10.39 7.72
CA LYS A 109 5.45 -9.15 8.16
C LYS A 109 6.09 -8.45 6.96
N PRO A 110 5.80 -7.16 6.70
CA PRO A 110 6.44 -6.41 5.61
C PRO A 110 7.96 -6.34 5.77
N PHE A 111 8.69 -6.52 4.67
CA PHE A 111 10.15 -6.42 4.61
C PHE A 111 10.59 -5.76 3.30
N TYR A 112 11.87 -5.35 3.28
CA TYR A 112 12.59 -4.90 2.09
C TYR A 112 13.78 -5.83 1.88
N ASP A 113 13.93 -6.32 0.66
CA ASP A 113 15.06 -7.13 0.22
C ASP A 113 15.91 -6.31 -0.77
N PRO A 114 17.19 -6.02 -0.50
CA PRO A 114 18.04 -5.28 -1.43
C PRO A 114 18.24 -5.93 -2.80
N SER A 115 17.95 -7.23 -2.94
CA SER A 115 17.96 -7.95 -4.22
C SER A 115 16.65 -7.87 -5.01
N SER A 116 15.61 -7.30 -4.39
CA SER A 116 14.33 -7.05 -5.05
C SER A 116 14.46 -6.03 -6.17
N VAL A 117 13.53 -6.08 -7.14
CA VAL A 117 13.61 -5.21 -8.32
C VAL A 117 12.34 -4.42 -8.54
N SER A 118 12.51 -3.22 -9.08
CA SER A 118 11.37 -2.43 -9.56
C SER A 118 10.64 -3.16 -10.71
N ARG A 119 9.34 -2.89 -10.85
CA ARG A 119 8.55 -3.39 -11.99
C ARG A 119 9.19 -3.03 -13.34
N ARG A 120 9.78 -1.85 -13.45
CA ARG A 120 10.40 -1.37 -14.69
C ARG A 120 11.62 -2.21 -15.06
N ALA A 121 12.49 -2.51 -14.09
CA ALA A 121 13.64 -3.39 -14.27
C ALA A 121 13.21 -4.83 -14.61
N ALA A 122 12.20 -5.37 -13.91
CA ALA A 122 11.66 -6.70 -14.21
C ALA A 122 11.08 -6.83 -15.63
N LEU A 123 10.63 -5.72 -16.22
CA LEU A 123 10.13 -5.66 -17.60
C LEU A 123 11.23 -5.37 -18.64
N GLY A 124 12.50 -5.24 -18.23
CA GLY A 124 13.62 -4.92 -19.13
C GLY A 124 13.53 -3.51 -19.75
N LEU A 125 12.77 -2.61 -19.15
CA LEU A 125 12.62 -1.24 -19.64
C LEU A 125 13.80 -0.37 -19.18
N PRO A 126 14.29 0.58 -20.01
CA PRO A 126 15.43 1.43 -19.66
C PRO A 126 15.11 2.28 -18.43
N ALA A 127 16.08 2.61 -17.58
CA ALA A 127 15.85 3.56 -16.47
C ALA A 127 15.23 4.88 -16.98
N PHE A 128 14.56 5.63 -16.11
CA PHE A 128 14.16 6.99 -16.47
C PHE A 128 15.43 7.78 -16.83
N ALA A 129 15.44 8.42 -18.00
CA ALA A 129 16.50 9.37 -18.33
C ALA A 129 16.39 10.53 -17.35
N GLY A 130 17.46 10.76 -16.58
CA GLY A 130 17.59 11.92 -15.70
C GLY A 130 17.84 13.21 -16.47
#